data_AF-A0A7R9E9M3-F1
#
_entry.id   AF-A0A7R9E9M3-F1
#
_cell.length_a   1.000
_cell.length_b   1.000
_cell.length_c   1.000
_cell.angle_alpha   90.00
_cell.angle_beta   90.00
_cell.angle_gamma   90.00
#
_symmetry.space_group_name_H-M   'P 1'
#
loop_
_entity.id
_entity.type
_entity.pdbx_description
1 polymer ?
#
loop_
_entity_poly.entity_id
_entity_poly.type
_entity_poly.pdbx_seq_one_letter_code
_entity_poly.pdbx_strand_id
1 'polypeptide(L)'
;MLFVVQTFDEEQAVAITEANAAISCSSVSADLAYVKSNFGNFPGAITALEARDLPFVKAVKIMQGIEENLNQASGSVGTAIVDKLNRVLQRNPGWKVMASIADILEG
;
A
#
# COMPACT_ATOMS: atom_id res chain seq x y z
N MET A 1 -13.25 -6.67 14.48
CA MET A 1 -13.62 -7.25 13.18
C MET A 1 -13.77 -8.73 13.40
N LEU A 2 -14.97 -9.30 13.21
CA LEU A 2 -15.19 -10.74 13.29
C LEU A 2 -14.84 -11.34 11.93
N PHE A 3 -13.91 -12.29 11.90
CA PHE A 3 -13.59 -13.01 10.67
C PHE A 3 -14.60 -14.13 10.48
N VAL A 4 -15.18 -14.25 9.29
CA VAL A 4 -16.17 -15.30 8.95
C VAL A 4 -15.65 -16.70 9.29
N VAL A 5 -14.34 -16.91 9.15
CA VAL A 5 -13.65 -18.16 9.50
C VAL A 5 -13.82 -18.56 10.98
N GLN A 6 -13.91 -17.58 11.90
CA GLN A 6 -14.11 -17.83 13.33
C GLN A 6 -15.53 -18.32 13.67
N THR A 7 -16.46 -18.29 12.71
CA THR A 7 -17.81 -18.83 12.89
C THR A 7 -17.96 -20.26 12.40
N PHE A 8 -16.92 -20.81 11.76
CA PHE A 8 -16.95 -22.18 11.27
C PHE A 8 -16.56 -23.15 12.38
N ASP A 9 -17.15 -24.35 12.31
CA ASP A 9 -16.86 -25.44 13.24
C ASP A 9 -15.46 -26.00 12.98
N GLU A 10 -14.59 -25.90 14.00
CA GLU A 10 -13.19 -26.31 13.93
C GLU A 10 -13.02 -27.81 13.69
N GLU A 11 -14.01 -28.63 14.07
CA GLU A 11 -14.00 -30.08 13.88
C GLU A 11 -14.24 -30.50 12.42
N GLN A 12 -14.78 -29.61 11.58
CA GLN A 12 -15.10 -29.92 10.18
C GLN A 12 -13.87 -29.98 9.27
N ALA A 13 -12.79 -29.27 9.61
CA ALA A 13 -11.56 -29.28 8.82
C ALA A 13 -10.35 -28.73 9.58
N VAL A 14 -9.19 -29.37 9.39
CA VAL A 14 -7.89 -28.90 9.87
C VAL A 14 -7.60 -27.46 9.42
N ALA A 15 -7.98 -27.10 8.19
CA ALA A 15 -7.79 -25.76 7.65
C ALA A 15 -8.53 -24.67 8.46
N ILE A 16 -9.68 -24.99 9.06
CA ILE A 16 -10.45 -24.04 9.90
C ILE A 16 -9.69 -23.81 11.21
N THR A 17 -9.22 -24.89 11.85
CA THR A 17 -8.42 -24.83 13.08
C THR A 17 -7.14 -24.00 12.85
N GLU A 18 -6.40 -24.27 11.78
CA GLU A 18 -5.16 -23.54 11.47
C GLU A 18 -5.41 -22.06 11.17
N ALA A 19 -6.47 -21.75 10.41
CA ALA A 19 -6.81 -20.36 10.10
C ALA A 19 -7.24 -19.58 11.36
N ASN A 20 -8.02 -20.18 12.26
CA ASN A 20 -8.38 -19.57 13.54
C ASN A 20 -7.16 -19.33 14.44
N ALA A 21 -6.21 -20.26 14.48
CA ALA A 21 -4.95 -20.09 15.20
C ALA A 21 -4.12 -18.92 14.63
N ALA A 22 -4.01 -18.83 13.30
CA ALA A 22 -3.30 -17.73 12.64
C ALA A 22 -3.97 -16.37 12.88
N ILE A 23 -5.30 -16.29 12.79
CA ILE A 23 -6.08 -15.06 13.03
C ILE A 23 -5.98 -14.61 14.50
N SER A 24 -5.92 -15.57 15.44
CA SER A 24 -5.79 -15.28 16.87
C SER A 24 -4.37 -14.89 17.28
N CYS A 25 -3.39 -15.06 16.38
CA CYS A 25 -2.01 -14.66 16.63
C CYS A 25 -1.87 -13.14 16.62
N SER A 26 -1.46 -12.57 17.76
CA SER A 26 -1.36 -11.12 17.94
C SER A 26 -0.35 -10.45 17.01
N SER A 27 0.74 -11.15 16.65
CA SER A 27 1.71 -10.65 15.68
C SER A 27 1.11 -10.53 14.28
N VAL A 28 0.33 -11.51 13.83
CA VAL A 28 -0.36 -11.47 12.54
C VAL A 28 -1.34 -10.29 12.48
N SER A 29 -2.07 -10.06 13.57
CA SER A 29 -2.98 -8.91 13.67
C SER A 29 -2.22 -7.57 13.59
N ALA A 30 -1.09 -7.45 14.30
CA ALA A 30 -0.24 -6.27 14.25
C ALA A 30 0.37 -6.04 12.85
N ASP A 31 0.85 -7.10 12.21
CA ASP A 31 1.41 -7.04 10.85
C ASP A 31 0.35 -6.64 9.82
N LEU A 32 -0.86 -7.20 9.91
CA LEU A 32 -1.99 -6.82 9.05
C LEU A 32 -2.40 -5.36 9.26
N ALA A 33 -2.45 -4.90 10.51
CA ALA A 33 -2.73 -3.51 10.83
C ALA A 33 -1.66 -2.58 10.24
N TYR A 34 -0.38 -2.96 10.36
CA TYR A 34 0.74 -2.23 9.77
C TYR A 34 0.65 -2.19 8.23
N VAL A 35 0.37 -3.32 7.58
CA VAL A 35 0.20 -3.37 6.12
C VAL A 35 -0.97 -2.49 5.69
N LYS A 36 -2.09 -2.57 6.40
CA LYS A 36 -3.30 -1.80 6.08
C LYS A 36 -3.08 -0.29 6.25
N SER A 37 -2.39 0.13 7.31
CA SER A 37 -2.16 1.56 7.60
C SER A 37 -1.15 2.19 6.65
N ASN A 38 -0.08 1.46 6.28
CA ASN A 38 1.01 2.02 5.48
C ASN A 38 0.88 1.77 3.96
N PHE A 39 0.28 0.65 3.55
CA PHE A 39 0.26 0.22 2.14
C PHE A 39 -1.15 -0.06 1.61
N GLY A 40 -2.18 0.10 2.45
CA GLY A 40 -3.56 -0.26 2.10
C GLY A 40 -4.17 0.58 0.97
N ASN A 41 -3.58 1.74 0.64
CA ASN A 41 -4.01 2.60 -0.46
C ASN A 41 -3.37 2.21 -1.82
N PHE A 42 -2.34 1.35 -1.85
CA PHE A 42 -1.61 1.03 -3.07
C PHE A 42 -2.45 0.40 -4.17
N PRO A 43 -3.31 -0.61 -3.90
CA PRO A 43 -4.13 -1.20 -4.95
C PRO A 43 -5.02 -0.16 -5.62
N GLY A 44 -5.65 0.73 -4.84
CA GLY A 44 -6.50 1.79 -5.38
C GLY A 44 -5.72 2.82 -6.21
N ALA A 45 -4.52 3.19 -5.75
CA ALA A 45 -3.66 4.12 -6.47
C ALA A 45 -3.14 3.54 -7.80
N ILE A 46 -2.74 2.25 -7.81
CA ILE A 46 -2.31 1.56 -9.03
C ILE A 46 -3.47 1.49 -10.02
N THR A 47 -4.64 1.01 -9.59
CA THR A 47 -5.83 0.95 -10.45
C THR A 47 -6.20 2.32 -11.02
N ALA A 48 -6.08 3.39 -10.22
CA ALA A 48 -6.34 4.75 -10.70
C ALA A 48 -5.32 5.17 -11.76
N LEU A 49 -4.03 4.90 -11.56
CA LEU A 49 -2.96 5.23 -12.51
C LEU A 49 -3.03 4.42 -13.81
N GLU A 50 -3.60 3.21 -13.78
CA GLU A 50 -3.85 2.37 -14.96
C GLU A 50 -5.08 2.81 -15.75
N ALA A 51 -5.96 3.62 -15.15
CA ALA A 51 -7.17 4.09 -15.80
C ALA A 51 -6.85 5.02 -16.98
N ARG A 52 -7.64 4.88 -18.05
CA ARG A 52 -7.59 5.80 -19.18
C ARG A 52 -8.19 7.15 -18.78
N ASP A 53 -7.73 8.19 -19.47
CA ASP A 53 -8.26 9.56 -19.33
C ASP A 53 -8.08 10.18 -17.93
N LEU A 54 -7.19 9.61 -17.09
CA LEU A 54 -6.78 10.26 -15.85
C LEU A 54 -5.99 11.54 -16.19
N PRO A 55 -6.44 12.72 -15.70
CA PRO A 55 -5.71 13.97 -15.93
C PRO A 55 -4.28 13.87 -15.37
N PHE A 56 -3.30 14.34 -16.15
CA PHE A 56 -1.88 14.27 -15.81
C PHE A 56 -1.57 14.77 -14.39
N VAL A 57 -2.10 15.95 -14.04
CA VAL A 57 -1.92 16.55 -12.71
C VAL A 57 -2.45 15.64 -11.60
N LYS A 58 -3.61 14.99 -11.82
CA LYS A 58 -4.16 14.03 -10.85
C LYS A 58 -3.28 12.79 -10.72
N ALA A 59 -2.71 12.29 -11.82
CA ALA A 59 -1.79 11.15 -11.79
C ALA A 59 -0.52 11.47 -10.96
N VAL A 60 0.05 12.66 -11.16
CA VAL A 60 1.21 13.12 -10.38
C VAL A 60 0.86 13.22 -8.89
N LYS A 61 -0.30 13.80 -8.55
CA LYS A 61 -0.76 13.89 -7.15
C LYS A 61 -0.96 12.54 -6.48
N ILE A 62 -1.49 11.55 -7.20
CA ILE A 62 -1.63 10.18 -6.66
C ILE A 62 -0.25 9.63 -6.28
N MET A 63 0.75 9.79 -7.14
CA MET A 63 2.10 9.32 -6.88
C MET A 63 2.77 10.11 -5.74
N GLN A 64 2.64 11.43 -5.69
CA GLN A 64 3.14 12.24 -4.56
C GLN A 64 2.49 11.83 -3.23
N GLY A 65 1.19 11.54 -3.21
CA GLY A 65 0.53 11.02 -2.01
C GLY A 65 1.03 9.63 -1.58
N ILE A 66 1.47 8.79 -2.53
CA ILE A 66 2.17 7.53 -2.20
C ILE A 66 3.54 7.82 -1.57
N GLU A 67 4.31 8.77 -2.13
CA GLU A 67 5.61 9.18 -1.55
C GLU A 67 5.46 9.68 -0.11
N GLU A 68 4.46 10.54 0.15
CA GLU A 68 4.16 11.06 1.48
C GLU A 68 3.77 9.96 2.47
N ASN A 69 2.87 9.06 2.09
CA ASN A 69 2.45 7.94 2.95
C ASN A 69 3.62 7.01 3.28
N LEU A 70 4.50 6.75 2.30
CA LEU A 70 5.67 5.90 2.50
C LEU A 70 6.71 6.53 3.43
N ASN A 71 6.84 7.86 3.43
CA ASN A 71 7.72 8.55 4.37
C ASN A 71 7.26 8.41 5.84
N GLN A 72 5.99 8.05 6.08
CA GLN A 72 5.47 7.74 7.42
C GLN A 72 5.68 6.27 7.82
N ALA A 73 6.03 5.39 6.87
CA ALA A 73 6.24 3.97 7.14
C ALA A 73 7.58 3.76 7.88
N SER A 74 7.51 3.31 9.13
CA SER A 74 8.66 3.08 10.00
C SER A 74 9.00 1.59 10.13
N GLY A 75 10.22 1.26 10.56
CA GLY A 75 10.69 -0.12 10.70
C GLY A 75 11.29 -0.69 9.41
N SER A 76 11.88 -1.88 9.52
CA SER A 76 12.71 -2.48 8.45
C SER A 76 11.94 -2.70 7.14
N VAL A 77 10.68 -3.10 7.21
CA VAL A 77 9.82 -3.30 6.03
C VAL A 77 9.51 -1.97 5.34
N GLY A 78 9.12 -0.95 6.11
CA GLY A 78 8.89 0.41 5.58
C GLY A 78 10.13 0.97 4.89
N THR A 79 11.29 0.88 5.55
CA THR A 79 12.58 1.31 4.98
C THR A 79 12.89 0.58 3.67
N ALA A 80 12.71 -0.74 3.61
CA ALA A 80 12.98 -1.51 2.40
C ALA A 80 12.08 -1.09 1.22
N ILE A 81 10.82 -0.73 1.49
CA ILE A 81 9.88 -0.28 0.46
C ILE A 81 10.21 1.15 0.01
N VAL A 82 10.51 2.06 0.93
CA VAL A 82 10.97 3.43 0.62
C VAL A 82 12.23 3.39 -0.24
N ASP A 83 13.22 2.55 0.12
CA ASP A 83 14.45 2.38 -0.65
C ASP A 83 14.17 1.87 -2.07
N LYS A 84 13.24 0.93 -2.22
CA LYS A 84 12.83 0.45 -3.54
C LYS A 84 12.20 1.56 -4.36
N LEU A 85 11.27 2.33 -3.79
CA LEU A 85 10.65 3.46 -4.47
C LEU A 85 11.72 4.47 -4.92
N ASN A 86 12.60 4.89 -4.00
CA ASN A 86 13.67 5.84 -4.29
C ASN A 86 14.56 5.35 -5.43
N ARG A 87 14.93 4.06 -5.45
CA ARG A 87 15.70 3.46 -6.56
C ARG A 87 14.95 3.52 -7.89
N VAL A 88 13.64 3.29 -7.89
CA VAL A 88 12.80 3.39 -9.10
C VAL A 88 12.77 4.84 -9.58
N LEU A 89 12.50 5.81 -8.71
CA LEU A 89 12.43 7.23 -9.08
C LEU A 89 13.79 7.76 -9.56
N GLN A 90 14.89 7.36 -8.91
CA GLN A 90 16.25 7.72 -9.34
C GLN A 90 16.59 7.20 -10.74
N ARG A 91 16.11 6.00 -11.09
CA ARG A 91 16.27 5.42 -12.43
C ARG A 91 15.36 6.07 -13.48
N ASN A 92 14.37 6.83 -13.06
CA ASN A 92 13.39 7.51 -13.91
C ASN A 92 13.45 9.03 -13.66
N PRO A 93 14.53 9.72 -14.10
CA PRO A 93 14.72 11.15 -13.83
C PRO A 93 13.59 12.02 -14.40
N GLY A 94 12.84 11.52 -15.39
CA GLY A 94 11.63 12.16 -15.91
C GLY A 94 10.54 12.38 -14.86
N TRP A 95 10.55 11.65 -13.73
CA TRP A 95 9.64 11.89 -12.61
C TRP A 95 9.72 13.33 -12.11
N LYS A 96 10.93 13.86 -11.90
CA LYS A 96 11.12 15.24 -11.42
C LYS A 96 10.57 16.26 -12.40
N VAL A 97 10.77 16.02 -13.70
CA VAL A 97 10.24 16.89 -14.76
C VAL A 97 8.71 16.85 -14.76
N MET A 98 8.10 15.67 -14.63
CA MET A 98 6.65 15.53 -14.56
C MET A 98 6.06 16.23 -13.34
N ALA A 99 6.69 16.08 -12.17
CA ALA A 99 6.29 16.79 -10.96
C ALA A 99 6.31 18.31 -11.16
N SER A 100 7.41 18.87 -11.68
CA SER A 100 7.51 20.30 -11.94
C SER A 100 6.49 20.81 -12.98
N ILE A 101 6.19 20.03 -14.01
CA ILE A 101 5.14 20.39 -14.98
C ILE A 101 3.77 20.43 -14.29
N ALA A 102 3.47 19.46 -13.42
CA ALA A 102 2.21 19.44 -12.69
C ALA A 102 2.07 20.65 -11.77
N ASP A 103 3.13 21.02 -11.04
CA ASP A 103 3.15 22.20 -10.18
C ASP A 103 2.84 23.49 -10.98
N ILE A 104 3.48 23.66 -12.15
CA ILE A 104 3.23 24.81 -13.04
C ILE A 104 1.78 24.84 -13.53
N LEU A 105 1.18 23.68 -13.81
CA LEU A 105 -0.20 23.58 -14.30
C LEU A 105 -1.25 23.83 -13.21
N GLU A 106 -0.90 23.66 -11.94
CA GLU A 106 -1.81 23.94 -10.81
C GLU A 106 -1.80 25.38 -10.34
N GLY A 107 -0.70 26.12 -10.61
CA GLY A 107 -0.56 27.55 -10.28
C GLY A 107 0.22 27.77 -9.00
#